data_AF-A0A8H7FIN3-F1
#
_entry.id   AF-A0A8H7FIN3-F1
#
_cell.length_a   1.000
_cell.length_b   1.000
_cell.length_c   1.000
_cell.angle_alpha   90.00
_cell.angle_beta   90.00
_cell.angle_gamma   90.00
#
_symmetry.space_group_name_H-M   'P 1'
#
loop_
_entity.id
_entity.type
_entity.pdbx_description
1 polymer ?
#
loop_
_entity_poly.entity_id
_entity_poly.type
_entity_poly.pdbx_seq_one_letter_code
_entity_poly.pdbx_strand_id
1 'polypeptide(L)'
;MSTPTATIPTITPTPAPAPAAEEVPSIAGLNLSGSESDDDLSPPATPIMQPSALHAEPTVLLTLTSFALAIPLQPTPDLKYDLRTLPSSEKHVRSKYDGRTKKFREWLSREEAYVDLLSKVENEVLAKGRELEEEAKHEKADKEKAEAEKAELAKADAEKAEQEKAEIEKAENGKVEPEVEPQTPATDSAPEPSEAAESVAGDDDREVLGKAKEPVNLHVPKNLRVGVSCEMGHHSSVAFVEELGRRKWPVEWAVEVVHRDVDKQRNPRKGKARGNDKGGRKRNVQSGEHVSED
;
A
#
# COMPACT_ATOMS: atom_id res chain seq x y z
N MET A 1 13.81 28.25 -58.08
CA MET A 1 14.47 26.98 -57.71
C MET A 1 13.36 25.96 -57.52
N SER A 2 13.13 25.11 -58.52
CA SER A 2 12.01 24.15 -58.54
C SER A 2 12.44 22.88 -57.81
N THR A 3 11.72 22.53 -56.75
CA THR A 3 11.91 21.28 -56.01
C THR A 3 11.35 20.10 -56.80
N PRO A 4 12.08 19.00 -56.95
CA PRO A 4 11.57 17.81 -57.63
C PRO A 4 10.57 17.06 -56.73
N THR A 5 9.36 16.88 -57.25
CA THR A 5 8.32 16.01 -56.67
C THR A 5 8.75 14.55 -56.85
N ALA A 6 9.03 13.87 -55.74
CA ALA A 6 9.34 12.44 -55.73
C ALA A 6 8.03 11.63 -55.79
N THR A 7 7.80 10.97 -56.93
CA THR A 7 6.72 10.00 -57.11
C THR A 7 7.07 8.71 -56.38
N ILE A 8 6.33 8.40 -55.32
CA ILE A 8 6.51 7.16 -54.55
C ILE A 8 5.86 6.00 -55.33
N PRO A 9 6.56 4.88 -55.57
CA PRO A 9 6.00 3.72 -56.25
C PRO A 9 4.88 3.09 -55.42
N THR A 10 3.72 2.90 -56.05
CA THR A 10 2.59 2.16 -55.48
C THR A 10 2.94 0.68 -55.43
N ILE A 11 3.09 0.14 -54.22
CA ILE A 11 3.36 -1.28 -54.00
C ILE A 11 2.02 -2.00 -53.94
N THR A 12 1.70 -2.78 -54.97
CA THR A 12 0.53 -3.67 -54.98
C THR A 12 0.71 -4.79 -53.94
N PRO A 13 -0.23 -5.01 -53.02
CA PRO A 13 -0.13 -6.07 -52.02
C PRO A 13 -0.26 -7.45 -52.68
N THR A 14 0.71 -8.31 -52.39
CA THR A 14 0.71 -9.73 -52.76
C THR A 14 -0.47 -10.44 -52.08
N PRO A 15 -1.28 -11.22 -52.80
CA PRO A 15 -2.39 -11.96 -52.21
C PRO A 15 -1.88 -13.04 -51.25
N ALA A 16 -2.42 -13.03 -50.03
CA ALA A 16 -2.12 -14.01 -48.99
C ALA A 16 -2.55 -15.43 -49.42
N PRO A 17 -1.77 -16.47 -49.09
CA PRO A 17 -2.15 -17.85 -49.34
C PRO A 17 -3.38 -18.23 -48.51
N ALA A 18 -4.35 -18.84 -49.17
CA ALA A 18 -5.58 -19.33 -48.56
C ALA A 18 -5.27 -20.35 -47.43
N PRO A 19 -5.91 -20.24 -46.25
CA PRO A 19 -5.75 -21.22 -45.20
C PRO A 19 -6.38 -22.55 -45.62
N ALA A 20 -5.61 -23.62 -45.51
CA ALA A 20 -6.07 -24.98 -45.68
C ALA A 20 -7.24 -25.25 -44.72
N ALA A 21 -8.35 -25.74 -45.28
CA ALA A 21 -9.50 -26.20 -44.52
C ALA A 21 -9.11 -27.46 -43.74
N GLU A 22 -8.83 -27.32 -42.45
CA GLU A 22 -8.84 -28.45 -41.52
C GLU A 22 -10.29 -28.76 -41.14
N GLU A 23 -10.71 -29.99 -41.47
CA GLU A 23 -11.99 -30.55 -41.08
C GLU A 23 -12.13 -30.60 -39.57
N VAL A 24 -13.15 -29.90 -39.06
CA VAL A 24 -13.53 -29.93 -37.65
C VAL A 24 -14.38 -31.20 -37.42
N PRO A 25 -13.99 -32.12 -36.52
CA PRO A 25 -14.85 -33.24 -36.17
C PRO A 25 -16.09 -32.70 -35.43
N SER A 26 -17.26 -33.00 -36.00
CA SER A 26 -18.57 -32.73 -35.43
C SER A 26 -18.76 -33.56 -34.16
N ILE A 27 -18.54 -32.94 -32.99
CA ILE A 27 -18.87 -33.52 -31.69
C ILE A 27 -20.32 -33.16 -31.38
N ALA A 28 -21.23 -33.89 -32.00
CA ALA A 28 -22.64 -33.87 -31.62
C ALA A 28 -22.80 -34.55 -30.25
N GLY A 29 -23.41 -33.84 -29.30
CA GLY A 29 -24.10 -34.46 -28.17
C GLY A 29 -23.37 -34.44 -26.84
N LEU A 30 -23.31 -33.26 -26.20
CA LEU A 30 -23.29 -33.19 -24.74
C LEU A 30 -24.41 -32.26 -24.27
N ASN A 31 -25.54 -32.89 -23.94
CA ASN A 31 -26.62 -32.29 -23.17
C ASN A 31 -26.09 -31.92 -21.78
N LEU A 32 -25.69 -30.66 -21.60
CA LEU A 32 -25.47 -30.07 -20.28
C LEU A 32 -26.80 -29.47 -19.80
N SER A 33 -27.69 -30.31 -19.25
CA SER A 33 -28.74 -29.84 -18.35
C SER A 33 -28.10 -29.53 -16.99
N GLY A 34 -27.37 -28.42 -16.94
CA GLY A 34 -26.83 -27.88 -15.70
C GLY A 34 -27.90 -27.08 -14.99
N SER A 35 -28.40 -27.64 -13.89
CA SER A 35 -29.31 -26.99 -12.95
C SER A 35 -28.72 -25.67 -12.45
N GLU A 36 -29.37 -24.56 -12.79
CA GLU A 36 -29.14 -23.22 -12.27
C GLU A 36 -29.62 -23.16 -10.81
N SER A 37 -28.86 -23.73 -9.88
CA SER A 37 -29.06 -23.49 -8.46
C SER A 37 -28.39 -22.16 -8.08
N ASP A 38 -29.21 -21.11 -8.02
CA ASP A 38 -28.96 -19.74 -7.53
C ASP A 38 -28.55 -19.68 -6.04
N ASP A 39 -27.63 -20.54 -5.59
CA ASP A 39 -27.03 -20.49 -4.25
C ASP A 39 -25.56 -20.03 -4.36
N ASP A 40 -25.36 -18.84 -4.94
CA ASP A 40 -24.08 -18.13 -4.93
C ASP A 40 -23.85 -17.51 -3.53
N LEU A 41 -23.81 -18.38 -2.52
CA LEU A 41 -23.23 -18.10 -1.21
C LEU A 41 -21.70 -18.16 -1.33
N SER A 42 -21.13 -17.43 -2.29
CA SER A 42 -19.70 -17.21 -2.34
C SER A 42 -19.27 -16.66 -0.99
N PRO A 43 -18.36 -17.35 -0.26
CA PRO A 43 -17.90 -16.89 1.03
C PRO A 43 -17.41 -15.44 0.88
N PRO A 44 -17.62 -14.58 1.89
CA PRO A 44 -17.25 -13.17 1.79
C PRO A 44 -15.79 -13.11 1.38
N ALA A 45 -15.53 -12.52 0.21
CA ALA A 45 -14.20 -12.40 -0.38
C ALA A 45 -13.21 -12.02 0.73
N THR A 46 -12.48 -13.01 1.24
CA THR A 46 -11.33 -12.76 2.09
C THR A 46 -10.42 -11.92 1.22
N PRO A 47 -9.96 -10.75 1.69
CA PRO A 47 -9.03 -9.95 0.93
C PRO A 47 -7.91 -10.91 0.49
N ILE A 48 -7.69 -11.00 -0.82
CA ILE A 48 -6.55 -11.72 -1.38
C ILE A 48 -5.35 -10.87 -0.97
N MET A 49 -4.97 -10.97 0.29
CA MET A 49 -3.62 -10.67 0.71
C MET A 49 -2.81 -11.74 0.02
N GLN A 50 -2.21 -11.40 -1.13
CA GLN A 50 -1.01 -12.11 -1.55
C GLN A 50 -0.15 -12.23 -0.29
N PRO A 51 0.34 -13.43 0.08
CA PRO A 51 1.09 -13.61 1.31
C PRO A 51 2.28 -12.66 1.26
N SER A 52 2.16 -11.51 1.92
CA SER A 52 3.19 -10.48 2.05
C SER A 52 4.37 -10.96 2.90
N ALA A 53 4.53 -12.28 3.02
CA ALA A 53 5.33 -12.98 3.99
C ALA A 53 6.70 -13.41 3.45
N LEU A 54 7.17 -12.87 2.31
CA LEU A 54 8.46 -13.30 1.76
C LEU A 54 9.63 -12.37 2.05
N HIS A 55 9.41 -11.10 2.39
CA HIS A 55 10.51 -10.24 2.84
C HIS A 55 10.13 -9.47 4.11
N ALA A 56 11.00 -9.58 5.12
CA ALA A 56 10.84 -8.89 6.39
C ALA A 56 10.91 -7.35 6.24
N GLU A 57 11.52 -6.87 5.16
CA GLU A 57 11.74 -5.46 4.89
C GLU A 57 11.57 -5.19 3.37
N PRO A 58 10.38 -4.81 2.90
CA PRO A 58 10.19 -4.44 1.50
C PRO A 58 10.96 -3.16 1.18
N THR A 59 11.51 -3.06 -0.02
CA THR A 59 12.23 -1.86 -0.48
C THR A 59 11.23 -0.81 -0.99
N VAL A 60 10.16 -1.28 -1.65
CA VAL A 60 9.08 -0.46 -2.22
C VAL A 60 7.72 -0.93 -1.73
N LEU A 61 6.88 0.01 -1.32
CA LEU A 61 5.45 -0.19 -1.07
C LEU A 61 4.63 0.38 -2.23
N LEU A 62 4.09 -0.50 -3.07
CA LEU A 62 3.23 -0.16 -4.20
C LEU A 62 1.77 -0.09 -3.75
N THR A 63 1.21 1.11 -3.66
CA THR A 63 -0.21 1.32 -3.32
C THR A 63 -1.03 1.57 -4.59
N LEU A 64 -1.84 0.60 -4.99
CA LEU A 64 -2.77 0.70 -6.11
C LEU A 64 -4.14 1.16 -5.60
N THR A 65 -4.54 2.38 -5.96
CA THR A 65 -5.80 2.99 -5.48
C THR A 65 -6.77 3.21 -6.62
N SER A 66 -7.95 2.59 -6.54
CA SER A 66 -9.07 2.92 -7.42
C SER A 66 -9.96 4.00 -6.79
N PHE A 67 -10.41 4.95 -7.61
CA PHE A 67 -11.24 6.06 -7.15
C PHE A 67 -12.15 6.68 -8.23
N ALA A 68 -13.10 7.51 -7.81
CA ALA A 68 -13.98 8.34 -8.62
C ALA A 68 -13.32 9.69 -8.89
N LEU A 69 -13.44 10.20 -10.13
CA LEU A 69 -12.78 11.44 -10.52
C LEU A 69 -13.23 12.67 -9.72
N ALA A 70 -14.48 12.69 -9.26
CA ALA A 70 -15.08 13.85 -8.61
C ALA A 70 -14.32 14.36 -7.38
N ILE A 71 -13.61 13.48 -6.67
CA ILE A 71 -12.83 13.84 -5.48
C ILE A 71 -11.36 13.49 -5.76
N PRO A 72 -10.42 14.44 -5.64
CA PRO A 72 -9.00 14.13 -5.79
C PRO A 72 -8.52 13.22 -4.64
N LEU A 73 -7.53 12.36 -4.91
CA LEU A 73 -6.89 11.57 -3.87
C LEU A 73 -6.01 12.47 -2.98
N GLN A 74 -6.02 12.17 -1.68
CA GLN A 74 -5.08 12.72 -0.72
C GLN A 74 -4.40 11.56 0.02
N PRO A 75 -3.07 11.43 -0.08
CA PRO A 75 -2.16 12.26 -0.87
C PRO A 75 -2.29 12.00 -2.38
N THR A 76 -1.70 12.90 -3.19
CA THR A 76 -1.68 12.79 -4.65
C THR A 76 -0.89 11.54 -5.06
N PRO A 77 -1.38 10.75 -6.04
CA PRO A 77 -0.64 9.61 -6.55
C PRO A 77 0.53 10.06 -7.42
N ASP A 78 1.61 9.27 -7.44
CA ASP A 78 2.78 9.49 -8.29
C ASP A 78 2.44 9.23 -9.77
N LEU A 79 1.61 8.21 -10.02
CA LEU A 79 1.10 7.86 -11.34
C LEU A 79 -0.43 7.92 -11.35
N LYS A 80 -1.03 8.61 -12.32
CA LYS A 80 -2.48 8.77 -12.43
C LYS A 80 -2.99 8.35 -13.81
N TYR A 81 -4.00 7.50 -13.82
CA TYR A 81 -4.63 6.99 -15.03
C TYR A 81 -6.14 7.23 -15.03
N ASP A 82 -6.67 7.80 -16.12
CA ASP A 82 -8.10 8.03 -16.32
C ASP A 82 -8.66 7.02 -17.32
N LEU A 83 -9.57 6.15 -16.85
CA LEU A 83 -10.16 5.08 -17.65
C LEU A 83 -11.42 5.51 -18.40
N ARG A 84 -11.82 6.79 -18.34
CA ARG A 84 -13.00 7.28 -19.07
C ARG A 84 -12.77 7.37 -20.58
N THR A 85 -11.52 7.26 -21.02
CA THR A 85 -11.16 7.17 -22.43
C THR A 85 -11.43 5.78 -23.01
N LEU A 86 -11.58 4.76 -22.17
CA LEU A 86 -11.91 3.40 -22.60
C LEU A 86 -13.39 3.27 -22.97
N PRO A 87 -13.74 2.30 -23.84
CA PRO A 87 -15.13 2.00 -24.15
C PRO A 87 -15.95 1.79 -22.87
N SER A 88 -17.06 2.52 -22.74
CA SER A 88 -17.96 2.36 -21.60
C SER A 88 -18.57 0.97 -21.64
N SER A 89 -18.52 0.25 -20.52
CA SER A 89 -19.24 -1.00 -20.38
C SER A 89 -20.75 -0.83 -20.53
N GLU A 90 -21.42 -1.88 -20.98
CA GLU A 90 -22.86 -1.86 -21.19
C GLU A 90 -23.62 -1.58 -19.88
N LYS A 91 -24.75 -0.87 -19.98
CA LYS A 91 -25.49 -0.41 -18.81
C LYS A 91 -25.97 -1.57 -17.93
N HIS A 92 -26.45 -2.65 -18.53
CA HIS A 92 -26.95 -3.80 -17.80
C HIS A 92 -25.83 -4.53 -17.03
N VAL A 93 -24.63 -4.60 -17.62
CA VAL A 93 -23.42 -5.17 -16.98
C VAL A 93 -23.02 -4.32 -15.77
N ARG A 94 -22.94 -3.00 -15.92
CA ARG A 94 -22.62 -2.06 -14.82
C ARG A 94 -23.63 -2.08 -13.68
N SER A 95 -24.89 -2.33 -13.98
CA SER A 95 -25.93 -2.37 -12.94
C SER A 95 -25.87 -3.65 -12.10
N LYS A 96 -25.42 -4.77 -12.69
CA LYS A 96 -25.41 -6.08 -12.04
C LYS A 96 -24.09 -6.39 -11.34
N TYR A 97 -22.99 -5.83 -11.82
CA TYR A 97 -21.64 -6.22 -11.43
C TYR A 97 -20.80 -5.00 -11.01
N ASP A 98 -19.95 -5.20 -10.00
CA ASP A 98 -18.90 -4.26 -9.62
C ASP A 98 -17.55 -4.67 -10.23
N GLY A 99 -16.53 -3.83 -10.08
CA GLY A 99 -15.18 -4.15 -10.57
C GLY A 99 -14.50 -5.34 -9.88
N ARG A 100 -15.03 -5.85 -8.75
CA ARG A 100 -14.48 -6.99 -8.00
C ARG A 100 -15.06 -8.32 -8.47
N THR A 101 -16.17 -8.30 -9.19
CA THR A 101 -16.72 -9.52 -9.77
C THR A 101 -15.87 -10.03 -10.93
N LYS A 102 -15.64 -11.36 -10.97
CA LYS A 102 -14.87 -12.02 -12.03
C LYS A 102 -15.45 -11.77 -13.42
N LYS A 103 -16.79 -11.87 -13.55
CA LYS A 103 -17.52 -11.68 -14.81
C LYS A 103 -17.28 -10.29 -15.42
N PHE A 104 -17.22 -9.24 -14.60
CA PHE A 104 -16.97 -7.89 -15.08
C PHE A 104 -15.53 -7.70 -15.59
N ARG A 105 -14.55 -8.28 -14.88
CA ARG A 105 -13.15 -8.24 -15.31
C ARG A 105 -12.92 -9.03 -16.59
N GLU A 106 -13.48 -10.24 -16.69
CA GLU A 106 -13.42 -11.04 -17.92
C GLU A 106 -14.07 -10.32 -19.10
N TRP A 107 -15.14 -9.55 -18.88
CA TRP A 107 -15.75 -8.71 -19.92
C TRP A 107 -14.79 -7.60 -20.38
N LEU A 108 -14.18 -6.87 -19.44
CA LEU A 108 -13.21 -5.80 -19.77
C LEU A 108 -11.96 -6.33 -20.47
N SER A 109 -11.48 -7.53 -20.10
CA SER A 109 -10.32 -8.15 -20.74
C SER A 109 -10.55 -8.58 -22.19
N ARG A 110 -11.78 -8.51 -22.71
CA ARG A 110 -12.06 -8.70 -24.15
C ARG A 110 -11.72 -7.47 -24.97
N GLU A 111 -11.67 -6.30 -24.34
CA GLU A 111 -11.36 -5.04 -24.99
C GLU A 111 -9.85 -4.86 -25.10
N GLU A 112 -9.33 -4.84 -26.33
CA GLU A 112 -7.89 -4.72 -26.61
C GLU A 112 -7.28 -3.46 -25.99
N ALA A 113 -7.97 -2.32 -26.11
CA ALA A 113 -7.54 -1.04 -25.52
C ALA A 113 -7.38 -1.09 -24.00
N TYR A 114 -8.16 -1.93 -23.31
CA TYR A 114 -8.03 -2.13 -21.86
C TYR A 114 -6.79 -2.95 -21.52
N VAL A 115 -6.51 -4.02 -22.28
CA VAL A 115 -5.35 -4.90 -22.09
C VAL A 115 -4.04 -4.17 -22.42
N ASP A 116 -4.04 -3.36 -23.48
CA ASP A 116 -2.90 -2.52 -23.85
C ASP A 116 -2.60 -1.49 -22.77
N LEU A 117 -3.64 -0.83 -22.24
CA LEU A 117 -3.47 0.11 -21.15
C LEU A 117 -2.96 -0.59 -19.88
N LEU A 118 -3.46 -1.77 -19.54
CA LEU A 118 -2.94 -2.55 -18.40
C LEU A 118 -1.44 -2.84 -18.56
N SER A 119 -1.02 -3.30 -19.73
CA SER A 119 0.38 -3.63 -20.02
C SER A 119 1.26 -2.39 -20.02
N LYS A 120 0.76 -1.27 -20.55
CA LYS A 120 1.45 0.03 -20.50
C LYS A 120 1.67 0.48 -19.06
N VAL A 121 0.62 0.47 -18.24
CA VAL A 121 0.69 0.89 -16.84
C VAL A 121 1.63 -0.03 -16.05
N GLU A 122 1.56 -1.34 -16.26
CA GLU A 122 2.48 -2.30 -15.62
C GLU A 122 3.94 -1.94 -15.91
N ASN A 123 4.29 -1.65 -17.15
CA ASN A 123 5.64 -1.25 -17.54
C ASN A 123 6.07 0.09 -16.92
N GLU A 124 5.19 1.08 -16.87
CA GLU A 124 5.46 2.38 -16.24
C GLU A 124 5.68 2.23 -14.72
N VAL A 125 4.88 1.42 -14.05
CA VAL A 125 5.03 1.12 -12.61
C VAL A 125 6.34 0.38 -12.35
N LEU A 126 6.70 -0.61 -13.19
CA LEU A 126 7.98 -1.31 -13.09
C LEU A 126 9.18 -0.40 -13.33
N ALA A 127 9.08 0.55 -14.27
CA ALA A 127 10.12 1.54 -14.48
C ALA A 127 10.28 2.45 -13.25
N LYS A 128 9.18 3.03 -12.77
CA LYS A 128 9.19 3.98 -11.66
C LYS A 128 9.64 3.33 -10.33
N GLY A 129 9.21 2.10 -10.06
CA GLY A 129 9.63 1.43 -8.83
C GLY A 129 11.11 1.02 -8.86
N ARG A 130 11.69 0.69 -10.02
CA ARG A 130 13.14 0.47 -10.14
C ARG A 130 13.95 1.73 -9.86
N GLU A 131 13.48 2.90 -10.30
CA GLU A 131 14.11 4.18 -9.93
C GLU A 131 14.11 4.37 -8.40
N LEU A 132 12.98 4.10 -7.74
CA LEU A 132 12.86 4.21 -6.27
C LEU A 132 13.73 3.19 -5.52
N GLU A 133 13.92 1.98 -6.07
CA GLU A 133 14.84 0.99 -5.50
C GLU A 133 16.29 1.46 -5.54
N GLU A 134 16.74 2.01 -6.68
CA GLU A 134 18.11 2.51 -6.81
C GLU A 134 18.35 3.72 -5.90
N GLU A 135 17.36 4.62 -5.76
CA GLU A 135 17.40 5.71 -4.78
C GLU A 135 17.50 5.17 -3.33
N ALA A 136 16.72 4.14 -2.99
CA ALA A 136 16.78 3.52 -1.66
C ALA A 136 18.14 2.85 -1.37
N LYS A 137 18.73 2.20 -2.38
CA LYS A 137 20.07 1.60 -2.28
C LYS A 137 21.15 2.66 -2.10
N HIS A 138 21.09 3.76 -2.85
CA HIS A 138 22.05 4.86 -2.72
C HIS A 138 21.96 5.51 -1.34
N GLU A 139 20.75 5.82 -0.86
CA GLU A 139 20.54 6.38 0.48
C GLU A 139 21.05 5.45 1.59
N LYS A 140 20.86 4.13 1.43
CA LYS A 140 21.39 3.14 2.37
C LYS A 140 22.92 3.11 2.36
N ALA A 141 23.54 3.14 1.19
CA ALA A 141 25.00 3.16 1.05
C ALA A 141 25.61 4.44 1.64
N ASP A 142 24.98 5.60 1.42
CA ASP A 142 25.41 6.87 2.00
C ASP A 142 25.31 6.87 3.53
N LYS A 143 24.21 6.33 4.07
CA LYS A 143 24.01 6.22 5.51
C LYS A 143 25.04 5.28 6.15
N GLU A 144 25.32 4.14 5.53
CA GLU A 144 26.34 3.19 5.99
C GLU A 144 27.74 3.81 5.96
N LYS A 145 28.08 4.54 4.90
CA LYS A 145 29.35 5.27 4.79
C LYS A 145 29.48 6.35 5.86
N ALA A 146 28.43 7.14 6.09
CA ALA A 146 28.42 8.17 7.13
C ALA A 146 28.51 7.58 8.55
N GLU A 147 27.88 6.43 8.79
CA GLU A 147 27.98 5.72 10.07
C GLU A 147 29.38 5.16 10.28
N ALA A 148 30.02 4.63 9.23
CA ALA A 148 31.41 4.17 9.28
C ALA A 148 32.40 5.32 9.57
N GLU A 149 32.25 6.47 8.90
CA GLU A 149 33.09 7.66 9.15
C GLU A 149 32.90 8.21 10.57
N LYS A 150 31.65 8.25 11.05
CA LYS A 150 31.36 8.65 12.44
C LYS A 150 31.97 7.69 13.45
N ALA A 151 31.95 6.38 13.18
CA ALA A 151 32.56 5.38 14.03
C ALA A 151 34.10 5.47 14.03
N GLU A 152 34.71 5.84 12.91
CA GLU A 152 36.15 6.08 12.82
C GLU A 152 36.56 7.32 13.64
N LEU A 153 35.83 8.44 13.50
CA LEU A 153 36.09 9.64 14.27
C LEU A 153 35.94 9.40 15.78
N ALA A 154 34.91 8.66 16.20
CA ALA A 154 34.71 8.31 17.61
C ALA A 154 35.85 7.43 18.17
N LYS A 155 36.43 6.55 17.36
CA LYS A 155 37.61 5.76 17.75
C LYS A 155 38.85 6.64 17.90
N ALA A 156 39.06 7.58 16.98
CA ALA A 156 40.18 8.53 17.04
C ALA A 156 40.09 9.45 18.28
N ASP A 157 38.90 9.95 18.62
CA ASP A 157 38.68 10.75 19.82
C ASP A 157 38.91 9.93 21.11
N ALA A 158 38.50 8.66 21.12
CA ALA A 158 38.75 7.77 22.25
C ALA A 158 40.25 7.49 22.44
N GLU A 159 41.00 7.24 21.36
CA GLU A 159 42.45 7.04 21.42
C GLU A 159 43.18 8.31 21.89
N LYS A 160 42.77 9.49 21.40
CA LYS A 160 43.35 10.76 21.84
C LYS A 160 43.09 11.03 23.32
N ALA A 161 41.89 10.71 23.82
CA ALA A 161 41.57 10.84 25.24
C ALA A 161 42.37 9.86 26.11
N GLU A 162 42.69 8.66 25.61
CA GLU A 162 43.56 7.70 26.29
C GLU A 162 45.01 8.19 26.35
N GLN A 163 45.53 8.75 25.25
CA GLN A 163 46.88 9.35 25.20
C GLN A 163 47.03 10.54 26.16
N GLU A 164 46.04 11.44 26.23
CA GLU A 164 46.06 12.59 27.15
C GLU A 164 46.04 12.16 28.62
N LYS A 165 45.23 11.15 28.97
CA LYS A 165 45.23 10.58 30.33
C LYS A 165 46.60 9.99 30.72
N ALA A 166 47.26 9.28 29.81
CA ALA A 166 48.58 8.71 30.05
C ALA A 166 49.68 9.77 30.20
N GLU A 167 49.53 10.95 29.58
CA GLU A 167 50.48 12.07 29.73
C GLU A 167 50.32 12.80 31.07
N ILE A 168 49.08 12.99 31.53
CA ILE A 168 48.79 13.59 32.86
C ILE A 168 49.34 12.70 33.99
N GLU A 169 49.15 11.37 33.92
CA GLU A 169 49.65 10.44 34.93
C GLU A 169 51.19 10.45 35.05
N LYS A 170 51.91 10.63 33.94
CA LYS A 170 53.38 10.75 33.97
C LYS A 170 53.87 12.03 34.62
N ALA A 171 53.12 13.13 34.53
CA ALA A 171 53.51 14.41 35.12
C ALA A 171 53.32 14.44 36.65
N GLU A 172 52.37 13.68 37.19
CA GLU A 172 52.04 13.68 38.62
C GLU A 172 53.08 12.93 39.48
N ASN A 173 53.72 11.89 38.93
CA ASN A 173 54.74 11.10 39.65
C ASN A 173 56.09 11.83 39.89
N GLY A 174 56.22 13.11 39.48
CA GLY A 174 57.46 13.89 39.57
C GLY A 174 57.62 14.81 40.78
N LYS A 175 56.64 14.89 41.70
CA LYS A 175 56.68 15.85 42.81
C LYS A 175 56.51 15.19 44.18
N VAL A 176 57.65 14.85 44.79
CA VAL A 176 57.81 14.39 46.18
C VAL A 176 57.60 15.55 47.17
N GLU A 177 56.89 15.24 48.27
CA GLU A 177 56.78 15.83 49.63
C GLU A 177 57.61 17.09 50.02
N PRO A 178 57.10 17.99 50.92
CA PRO A 178 56.77 17.59 52.30
C PRO A 178 55.56 18.28 53.01
N GLU A 179 54.97 17.51 53.93
CA GLU A 179 54.55 17.83 55.32
C GLU A 179 54.16 19.27 55.68
N VAL A 180 52.88 19.51 56.05
CA VAL A 180 52.46 20.27 57.27
C VAL A 180 51.04 19.84 57.69
N GLU A 181 50.91 19.50 58.97
CA GLU A 181 49.72 19.03 59.71
C GLU A 181 48.73 20.19 60.13
N PRO A 182 47.64 19.97 60.89
CA PRO A 182 46.28 20.42 60.55
C PRO A 182 45.67 21.47 61.52
N GLN A 183 44.67 22.25 61.09
CA GLN A 183 43.76 22.97 62.01
C GLN A 183 42.32 23.10 61.49
N THR A 184 41.38 22.57 62.29
CA THR A 184 39.94 22.83 62.32
C THR A 184 39.64 24.22 62.91
N PRO A 185 38.55 24.93 62.55
CA PRO A 185 37.29 24.86 63.33
C PRO A 185 36.01 25.00 62.47
N ALA A 186 34.99 24.17 62.67
CA ALA A 186 33.80 24.38 63.51
C ALA A 186 32.71 25.30 62.93
N THR A 187 31.45 24.84 63.11
CA THR A 187 30.18 25.61 63.25
C THR A 187 29.65 26.34 61.99
N ASP A 188 28.36 26.40 61.66
CA ASP A 188 27.08 25.99 62.27
C ASP A 188 25.98 26.14 61.19
N SER A 189 24.76 25.65 61.49
CA SER A 189 23.46 25.96 60.87
C SER A 189 22.85 25.00 59.82
N ALA A 190 22.09 24.06 60.39
CA ALA A 190 20.71 23.62 60.08
C ALA A 190 19.75 24.75 59.56
N PRO A 191 18.52 24.50 59.04
CA PRO A 191 17.63 23.35 59.28
C PRO A 191 16.91 22.70 58.06
N GLU A 192 16.35 21.51 58.35
CA GLU A 192 15.29 20.76 57.65
C GLU A 192 13.93 21.54 57.64
N PRO A 193 12.71 20.95 57.40
CA PRO A 193 12.27 19.71 56.74
C PRO A 193 11.03 19.89 55.80
N SER A 194 10.69 18.89 54.98
CA SER A 194 9.31 18.33 54.84
C SER A 194 9.34 17.22 53.79
N GLU A 195 9.32 15.94 54.18
CA GLU A 195 8.10 15.17 54.49
C GLU A 195 7.04 15.20 53.38
N ALA A 196 7.05 14.17 52.54
CA ALA A 196 5.86 13.36 52.29
C ALA A 196 6.31 12.02 51.68
N ALA A 197 6.39 11.03 52.56
CA ALA A 197 6.46 9.63 52.21
C ALA A 197 5.13 9.19 51.56
N GLU A 198 5.21 8.38 50.51
CA GLU A 198 4.30 7.25 50.42
C GLU A 198 5.03 6.05 49.82
N SER A 199 5.35 5.13 50.72
CA SER A 199 5.95 3.83 50.48
C SER A 199 4.91 2.86 49.96
N VAL A 200 5.12 2.28 48.78
CA VAL A 200 4.53 1.00 48.40
C VAL A 200 5.68 0.02 48.19
N ALA A 201 5.91 -0.78 49.22
CA ALA A 201 6.77 -1.96 49.16
C ALA A 201 6.08 -3.02 48.28
N GLY A 202 6.73 -3.34 47.17
CA GLY A 202 6.41 -4.47 46.29
C GLY A 202 7.70 -5.15 45.91
N ASP A 203 8.14 -6.04 46.79
CA ASP A 203 9.25 -6.97 46.65
C ASP A 203 8.94 -7.97 45.53
N ASP A 204 9.58 -7.82 44.36
CA ASP A 204 9.77 -8.90 43.38
C ASP A 204 11.02 -8.57 42.54
N ASP A 205 12.14 -8.67 43.23
CA ASP A 205 13.51 -8.44 42.76
C ASP A 205 13.89 -9.52 41.73
N ARG A 206 13.53 -9.28 40.47
CA ARG A 206 14.11 -9.98 39.33
C ARG A 206 14.50 -8.96 38.27
N GLU A 207 15.61 -8.27 38.52
CA GLU A 207 16.35 -7.50 37.52
C GLU A 207 16.86 -8.43 36.41
N VAL A 208 15.97 -8.81 35.50
CA VAL A 208 16.36 -9.20 34.15
C VAL A 208 16.79 -7.90 33.49
N LEU A 209 18.08 -7.60 33.55
CA LEU A 209 18.78 -6.63 32.69
C LEU A 209 18.53 -7.03 31.23
N GLY A 210 17.34 -6.69 30.74
CA GLY A 210 16.93 -6.81 29.37
C GLY A 210 17.80 -5.85 28.58
N LYS A 211 18.90 -6.37 28.04
CA LYS A 211 19.72 -5.68 27.03
C LYS A 211 18.76 -4.97 26.09
N ALA A 212 18.73 -3.64 26.17
CA ALA A 212 17.93 -2.80 25.30
C ALA A 212 18.33 -3.20 23.88
N LYS A 213 17.46 -3.98 23.23
CA LYS A 213 17.66 -4.46 21.87
C LYS A 213 17.81 -3.19 21.05
N GLU A 214 18.99 -2.96 20.49
CA GLU A 214 19.28 -1.77 19.68
C GLU A 214 18.11 -1.53 18.72
N PRO A 215 17.70 -0.26 18.54
CA PRO A 215 16.60 0.07 17.65
C PRO A 215 16.95 -0.48 16.27
N VAL A 216 16.28 -1.55 15.88
CA VAL A 216 16.43 -2.14 14.56
C VAL A 216 16.13 -1.00 13.59
N ASN A 217 17.14 -0.61 12.79
CA ASN A 217 17.01 0.42 11.77
C ASN A 217 16.04 -0.10 10.71
N LEU A 218 14.74 -0.05 11.00
CA LEU A 218 13.66 -0.40 10.09
C LEU A 218 13.74 0.56 8.92
N HIS A 219 14.25 0.06 7.80
CA HIS A 219 14.25 0.79 6.55
C HIS A 219 12.80 1.11 6.18
N VAL A 220 12.47 2.40 6.08
CA VAL A 220 11.12 2.81 5.67
C VAL A 220 11.02 2.61 4.15
N PRO A 221 10.13 1.73 3.66
CA PRO A 221 10.00 1.49 2.23
C PRO A 221 9.64 2.77 1.49
N LYS A 222 10.16 2.92 0.27
CA LYS A 222 9.74 3.99 -0.64
C LYS A 222 8.30 3.72 -1.09
N ASN A 223 7.44 4.72 -1.02
CA ASN A 223 6.04 4.57 -1.40
C ASN A 223 5.85 4.94 -2.87
N LEU A 224 5.28 4.02 -3.66
CA LEU A 224 4.85 4.27 -5.04
C LEU A 224 3.32 4.21 -5.11
N ARG A 225 2.67 5.35 -5.31
CA ARG A 225 1.22 5.49 -5.32
C ARG A 225 0.69 5.55 -6.74
N VAL A 226 -0.14 4.59 -7.12
CA VAL A 226 -0.80 4.54 -8.41
C VAL A 226 -2.29 4.79 -8.23
N GLY A 227 -2.78 5.88 -8.80
CA GLY A 227 -4.19 6.25 -8.79
C GLY A 227 -4.87 5.93 -10.11
N VAL A 228 -5.93 5.11 -10.08
CA VAL A 228 -6.75 4.80 -11.26
C VAL A 228 -8.16 5.34 -11.05
N SER A 229 -8.59 6.25 -11.92
CA SER A 229 -9.91 6.88 -11.84
C SER A 229 -10.86 6.41 -12.93
N CYS A 230 -12.13 6.28 -12.57
CA CYS A 230 -13.25 6.27 -13.53
C CYS A 230 -14.34 7.24 -13.06
N GLU A 231 -15.47 7.28 -13.76
CA GLU A 231 -16.57 8.22 -13.46
C GLU A 231 -17.08 8.07 -12.02
N MET A 232 -17.44 6.84 -11.63
CA MET A 232 -18.06 6.57 -10.33
C MET A 232 -17.14 5.91 -9.30
N GLY A 233 -15.96 5.43 -9.70
CA GLY A 233 -15.01 4.77 -8.81
C GLY A 233 -15.37 3.34 -8.37
N HIS A 234 -16.37 2.70 -8.98
CA HIS A 234 -16.85 1.37 -8.55
C HIS A 234 -16.70 0.25 -9.60
N HIS A 235 -16.46 0.60 -10.87
CA HIS A 235 -16.48 -0.34 -11.99
C HIS A 235 -15.08 -0.50 -12.59
N SER A 236 -14.79 0.18 -13.71
CA SER A 236 -13.57 -0.03 -14.48
C SER A 236 -12.31 0.24 -13.67
N SER A 237 -12.27 1.28 -12.83
CA SER A 237 -11.08 1.56 -12.01
C SER A 237 -10.79 0.49 -10.97
N VAL A 238 -11.84 -0.08 -10.36
CA VAL A 238 -11.74 -1.18 -9.39
C VAL A 238 -11.25 -2.44 -10.08
N ALA A 239 -11.85 -2.79 -11.22
CA ALA A 239 -11.45 -3.93 -12.04
C ALA A 239 -9.98 -3.83 -12.51
N PHE A 240 -9.57 -2.65 -12.97
CA PHE A 240 -8.22 -2.40 -13.44
C PHE A 240 -7.18 -2.55 -12.33
N VAL A 241 -7.46 -1.99 -11.15
CA VAL A 241 -6.58 -2.13 -9.98
C VAL A 241 -6.52 -3.56 -9.47
N GLU A 242 -7.63 -4.30 -9.47
CA GLU A 242 -7.67 -5.73 -9.15
C GLU A 242 -6.81 -6.57 -10.10
N GLU A 243 -6.86 -6.29 -11.41
CA GLU A 243 -6.03 -6.99 -12.39
C GLU A 243 -4.55 -6.61 -12.27
N LEU A 244 -4.22 -5.33 -12.00
CA LEU A 244 -2.84 -4.93 -11.69
C LEU A 244 -2.31 -5.60 -10.42
N GLY A 245 -3.12 -5.69 -9.37
CA GLY A 245 -2.74 -6.35 -8.11
C GLY A 245 -2.46 -7.85 -8.26
N ARG A 246 -2.93 -8.48 -9.34
CA ARG A 246 -2.65 -9.89 -9.66
C ARG A 246 -1.42 -10.10 -10.53
N ARG A 247 -0.84 -9.03 -11.09
CA ARG A 247 0.40 -9.11 -11.86
C ARG A 247 1.55 -9.55 -10.96
N LYS A 248 2.62 -10.02 -11.59
CA LYS A 248 3.83 -10.44 -10.88
C LYS A 248 4.71 -9.21 -10.68
N TRP A 249 4.79 -8.77 -9.43
CA TRP A 249 5.68 -7.68 -9.02
C TRP A 249 7.00 -8.26 -8.50
N PRO A 250 8.09 -7.47 -8.49
CA PRO A 250 9.34 -7.87 -7.86
C PRO A 250 9.13 -8.36 -6.43
N VAL A 251 9.87 -9.39 -6.03
CA VAL A 251 9.68 -10.08 -4.74
C VAL A 251 9.98 -9.17 -3.53
N GLU A 252 10.77 -8.12 -3.76
CA GLU A 252 11.13 -7.11 -2.77
C GLU A 252 10.06 -6.02 -2.59
N TRP A 253 8.98 -6.05 -3.39
CA TRP A 253 7.91 -5.07 -3.33
C TRP A 253 6.73 -5.60 -2.53
N ALA A 254 6.20 -4.77 -1.64
CA ALA A 254 4.90 -4.99 -1.02
C ALA A 254 3.82 -4.32 -1.87
N VAL A 255 2.73 -5.02 -2.16
CA VAL A 255 1.62 -4.50 -2.97
C VAL A 255 0.38 -4.37 -2.12
N GLU A 256 -0.20 -3.17 -2.09
CA GLU A 256 -1.43 -2.86 -1.39
C GLU A 256 -2.49 -2.39 -2.39
N VAL A 257 -3.67 -3.02 -2.34
CA VAL A 257 -4.82 -2.68 -3.20
C VAL A 257 -5.89 -1.99 -2.37
N VAL A 258 -6.27 -0.77 -2.75
CA VAL A 258 -7.23 0.08 -2.03
C VAL A 258 -8.35 0.53 -2.96
N HIS A 259 -9.61 0.44 -2.52
CA HIS A 259 -10.76 0.90 -3.30
C HIS A 259 -11.52 1.99 -2.55
N ARG A 260 -11.15 3.25 -2.79
CA ARG A 260 -11.61 4.39 -2.00
C ARG A 260 -13.12 4.49 -1.88
N ASP A 261 -13.85 4.31 -2.98
CA ASP A 261 -15.29 4.57 -3.02
C ASP A 261 -16.12 3.31 -2.71
N VAL A 262 -15.57 2.12 -2.98
CA VAL A 262 -16.22 0.83 -2.67
C VAL A 262 -16.09 0.49 -1.18
N ASP A 263 -14.91 0.70 -0.58
CA ASP A 263 -14.67 0.30 0.82
C ASP A 263 -15.41 1.20 1.81
N LYS A 264 -15.60 2.49 1.49
CA LYS A 264 -16.32 3.43 2.36
C LYS A 264 -17.79 3.06 2.59
N GLN A 265 -18.44 2.41 1.61
CA GLN A 265 -19.84 2.02 1.76
C GLN A 265 -20.05 0.86 2.72
N ARG A 266 -19.00 0.09 3.01
CA ARG A 266 -19.08 -1.10 3.85
C ARG A 266 -18.79 -0.85 5.32
N ASN A 267 -18.79 0.39 5.78
CA ASN A 267 -19.08 0.63 7.20
C ASN A 267 -20.59 0.46 7.39
N PRO A 268 -21.09 -0.74 7.80
CA PRO A 268 -22.45 -0.80 8.28
C PRO A 268 -22.50 0.25 9.38
N ARG A 269 -23.46 1.17 9.30
CA ARG A 269 -23.66 2.17 10.34
C ARG A 269 -23.69 1.45 11.69
N LYS A 270 -22.55 1.43 12.38
CA LYS A 270 -22.41 1.07 13.79
C LYS A 270 -23.23 2.15 14.50
N GLY A 271 -24.51 1.85 14.75
CA GLY A 271 -25.42 2.76 15.45
C GLY A 271 -26.63 3.30 14.68
N LYS A 272 -26.99 2.81 13.49
CA LYS A 272 -28.39 2.93 13.06
C LYS A 272 -28.98 1.55 12.95
N ALA A 273 -29.28 0.98 14.13
CA ALA A 273 -30.42 0.12 14.29
C ALA A 273 -31.55 0.73 13.45
N ARG A 274 -31.73 0.22 12.23
CA ARG A 274 -33.01 0.31 11.57
C ARG A 274 -33.87 -0.54 12.49
N GLY A 275 -34.43 0.16 13.47
CA GLY A 275 -35.63 -0.26 14.15
C GLY A 275 -36.48 -0.87 13.06
N ASN A 276 -36.70 -2.16 13.23
CA ASN A 276 -37.78 -2.90 12.66
C ASN A 276 -39.07 -2.23 13.17
N ASP A 277 -39.31 -0.99 12.73
CA ASP A 277 -40.55 -0.27 12.87
C ASP A 277 -41.46 -0.87 11.80
N LYS A 278 -41.85 -2.13 12.09
CA LYS A 278 -43.12 -2.74 11.72
C LYS A 278 -44.28 -1.99 12.41
N GLY A 279 -44.17 -0.68 12.61
CA GLY A 279 -45.19 0.21 13.12
C GLY A 279 -46.15 0.60 12.01
N GLY A 280 -47.00 -0.36 11.64
CA GLY A 280 -48.38 -0.12 11.19
C GLY A 280 -48.63 1.05 10.23
N ARG A 281 -48.34 0.87 8.94
CA ARG A 281 -49.15 1.54 7.91
C ARG A 281 -50.50 0.83 7.86
N LYS A 282 -51.41 1.20 8.78
CA LYS A 282 -52.83 0.87 8.68
C LYS A 282 -53.29 1.28 7.28
N ARG A 283 -53.61 0.28 6.46
CA ARG A 283 -54.37 0.48 5.23
C ARG A 283 -55.69 1.13 5.65
N ASN A 284 -55.85 2.42 5.38
CA ASN A 284 -57.17 3.02 5.35
C ASN A 284 -57.85 2.48 4.09
N VAL A 285 -58.56 1.37 4.25
CA VAL A 285 -59.48 0.84 3.25
C VAL A 285 -60.63 1.82 3.21
N GLN A 286 -60.55 2.80 2.31
CA GLN A 286 -61.70 3.59 1.94
C GLN A 286 -62.48 2.73 0.94
N SER A 287 -63.55 2.13 1.45
CA SER A 287 -64.61 1.51 0.67
C SER A 287 -65.18 2.55 -0.29
N GLY A 288 -64.71 2.51 -1.54
CA GLY A 288 -65.29 3.25 -2.65
C GLY A 288 -66.58 2.58 -3.07
N GLU A 289 -67.66 3.27 -2.74
CA GLU A 289 -69.05 2.97 -3.01
C GLU A 289 -69.32 2.70 -4.49
N HIS A 290 -70.21 1.74 -4.69
CA HIS A 290 -70.75 1.27 -5.96
C HIS A 290 -71.72 2.34 -6.50
N VAL A 291 -71.44 2.92 -7.67
CA VAL A 291 -72.45 3.65 -8.46
C VAL A 291 -72.60 2.95 -9.79
N SER A 292 -73.70 2.23 -9.92
CA SER A 292 -74.29 1.77 -11.16
C SER A 292 -75.06 2.94 -11.79
N GLU A 293 -74.79 3.25 -13.04
CA GLU A 293 -75.70 4.00 -13.90
C GLU A 293 -75.90 3.23 -15.21
N ASP A 294 -77.17 3.21 -15.61
CA ASP A 294 -77.84 2.56 -16.75
C ASP A 294 -77.25 2.86 -18.14
#